data_AF-A0A536ZZQ8-F1
#
_entry.id   AF-A0A536ZZQ8-F1
#
_cell.length_a   1.000
_cell.length_b   1.000
_cell.length_c   1.000
_cell.angle_alpha   90.00
_cell.angle_beta   90.00
_cell.angle_gamma   90.00
#
_symmetry.space_group_name_H-M   'P 1'
#
loop_
_entity.id
_entity.type
_entity.pdbx_description
1 polymer ?
#
loop_
_entity_poly.entity_id
_entity_poly.type
_entity_poly.pdbx_seq_one_letter_code
_entity_poly.pdbx_strand_id
1 'polypeptide(L)' 'MGSALAGDTPIWVDHVDDHPGPATVLINLRADPPSFFSRFERLAEIVGIDETDVEAGRTRFRFYRERGYELRTHSLAER' A
#
# COMPACT_ATOMS: atom_id res chain seq x y z
N MET A 1 9.57 -12.30 8.63
CA MET A 1 10.43 -12.63 7.48
C MET A 1 10.87 -14.09 7.56
N GLY A 2 10.26 -14.99 6.78
CA GLY A 2 10.60 -16.42 6.77
C GLY A 2 11.36 -16.91 5.54
N SER A 3 11.54 -16.07 4.53
CA SER A 3 12.25 -16.44 3.29
C SER A 3 13.75 -16.23 3.45
N ALA A 4 14.54 -17.26 3.10
CA ALA A 4 15.99 -17.18 3.08
C ALA A 4 16.53 -16.14 2.08
N LEU A 5 15.73 -15.77 1.08
CA LEU A 5 16.10 -14.78 0.05
C LEU A 5 15.63 -13.35 0.38
N ALA A 6 15.00 -13.13 1.53
CA ALA A 6 14.42 -11.83 1.85
C ALA A 6 15.50 -10.72 1.82
N GLY A 7 16.65 -10.93 2.44
CA GLY A 7 17.74 -9.94 2.44
C GLY A 7 18.29 -9.59 1.04
N ASP A 8 18.10 -10.47 0.06
CA ASP A 8 18.69 -10.35 -1.28
C ASP A 8 17.66 -9.97 -2.36
N THR A 9 16.38 -9.82 -2.00
CA THR A 9 15.30 -9.55 -2.97
C THR A 9 14.82 -8.11 -2.83
N PRO A 10 14.69 -7.34 -3.92
CA PRO A 10 14.21 -5.96 -3.86
C PRO A 10 12.69 -5.84 -3.67
N ILE A 11 11.95 -6.93 -3.91
CA ILE A 11 10.49 -6.99 -3.79
C ILE A 11 10.14 -7.99 -2.70
N TRP A 12 9.46 -7.49 -1.68
CA TRP A 12 8.99 -8.28 -0.55
C TRP A 12 7.47 -8.43 -0.65
N VAL A 13 7.00 -9.68 -0.57
CA VAL A 13 5.57 -10.01 -0.57
C VAL A 13 5.29 -10.79 0.72
N ASP A 14 4.55 -10.17 1.63
CA ASP A 14 4.16 -10.80 2.87
C ASP A 14 2.84 -10.20 3.41
N HIS A 15 2.42 -10.69 4.57
CA HIS A 15 1.23 -10.26 5.29
C HIS A 15 1.55 -9.98 6.77
N VAL A 16 2.80 -9.67 7.10
CA VAL A 16 3.19 -9.39 8.49
C VAL A 16 3.12 -7.89 8.75
N ASP A 17 2.68 -7.50 9.95
CA ASP A 17 2.60 -6.09 10.33
C ASP A 17 3.93 -5.57 10.94
N ASP A 18 5.05 -6.08 10.42
CA ASP A 18 6.40 -5.65 10.81
C ASP A 18 7.37 -5.84 9.65
N HIS A 19 8.08 -4.76 9.30
CA HIS A 19 8.97 -4.75 8.16
C HIS A 19 10.21 -3.88 8.41
N PRO A 20 11.17 -4.40 9.19
CA PRO A 20 12.43 -3.72 9.41
C PRO A 20 13.31 -3.87 8.17
N GLY A 21 13.71 -2.75 7.57
CA GLY A 21 14.63 -2.77 6.43
C GLY A 21 14.45 -1.59 5.48
N PRO A 22 15.46 -1.35 4.62
CA PRO A 22 15.40 -0.29 3.62
C PRO A 22 14.31 -0.62 2.59
N ALA A 23 13.23 0.17 2.59
CA ALA A 23 12.18 0.05 1.59
C ALA A 23 11.59 1.44 1.31
N THR A 24 11.47 1.77 0.03
CA THR A 24 11.07 3.10 -0.43
C THR A 24 9.59 3.17 -0.82
N VAL A 25 9.04 2.04 -1.27
CA VAL A 25 7.67 1.96 -1.80
C VAL A 25 6.90 0.87 -1.06
N LEU A 26 5.68 1.21 -0.64
CA LEU A 26 4.69 0.24 -0.18
C LEU A 26 3.59 0.09 -1.22
N ILE A 27 3.23 -1.16 -1.54
CA ILE A 27 1.99 -1.48 -2.23
C ILE A 27 1.08 -2.10 -1.18
N ASN A 28 0.03 -1.37 -0.78
CA ASN A 28 -0.92 -1.87 0.19
C ASN A 28 -2.07 -2.58 -0.51
N LEU A 29 -2.31 -3.83 -0.11
CA LEU A 29 -3.43 -4.67 -0.58
C LEU A 29 -4.47 -4.89 0.53
N ARG A 30 -4.25 -4.33 1.73
CA ARG A 30 -5.19 -4.44 2.84
C ARG A 30 -6.31 -3.40 2.73
N ALA A 31 -7.43 -3.71 3.39
CA ALA A 31 -8.54 -2.76 3.52
C ALA A 31 -8.12 -1.47 4.25
N ASP A 32 -7.20 -1.59 5.22
CA ASP A 32 -6.68 -0.50 6.03
C ASP A 32 -5.18 -0.26 5.82
N PRO A 33 -4.70 0.98 5.99
CA PRO A 33 -3.28 1.29 5.97
C PRO A 33 -2.54 0.59 7.14
N PRO A 34 -1.42 -0.12 6.90
CA PRO A 34 -0.63 -0.70 7.99
C PRO A 34 0.01 0.41 8.84
N SER A 35 0.17 0.21 10.15
CA SER A 35 0.66 1.25 11.09
C SER A 35 2.00 1.90 10.71
N PHE A 36 2.84 1.18 9.97
CA PHE A 36 4.15 1.61 9.50
C PHE A 36 4.15 2.24 8.09
N PHE A 37 2.98 2.48 7.47
CA PHE A 37 2.89 2.99 6.09
C PHE A 37 3.60 4.35 5.90
N SER A 38 3.67 5.18 6.93
CA SER A 38 4.25 6.53 6.85
C SER A 38 5.76 6.54 6.71
N ARG A 39 6.44 5.40 6.89
CA ARG A 39 7.90 5.29 6.71
C ARG A 39 8.32 5.25 5.25
N PHE A 40 7.39 4.96 4.34
CA PHE A 40 7.69 4.81 2.92
C PHE A 40 7.56 6.17 2.21
N GLU A 41 8.46 6.42 1.26
CA GLU A 41 8.43 7.65 0.45
C GLU A 41 7.25 7.66 -0.54
N ARG A 42 6.83 6.48 -0.99
CA ARG A 42 5.68 6.31 -1.88
C ARG A 42 4.78 5.18 -1.41
N LEU A 43 3.49 5.41 -1.54
CA LEU A 43 2.45 4.43 -1.27
C LEU A 43 1.58 4.28 -2.51
N ALA A 44 1.40 3.04 -2.95
CA ALA A 44 0.39 2.67 -3.93
C ALA A 44 -0.72 1.87 -3.24
N GLU A 45 -1.95 2.26 -3.51
CA GLU A 45 -3.15 1.58 -3.04
C GLU A 45 -3.85 0.94 -4.23
N ILE A 46 -4.20 -0.34 -4.11
CA ILE A 46 -4.99 -1.03 -5.13
C ILE A 46 -6.47 -0.98 -4.72
N VAL A 47 -7.32 -0.57 -5.65
CA VAL A 47 -8.78 -0.55 -5.47
C VAL A 47 -9.37 -1.55 -6.46
N GLY A 48 -10.05 -2.56 -5.93
CA GLY A 48 -10.77 -3.56 -6.71
C GLY A 48 -12.01 -2.98 -7.39
N ILE A 49 -12.71 -3.83 -8.14
CA ILE A 49 -13.94 -3.47 -8.86
C ILE A 49 -15.21 -3.79 -8.06
N ASP A 50 -15.11 -4.63 -7.04
CA ASP A 50 -16.23 -5.00 -6.18
C ASP A 50 -16.60 -3.87 -5.23
N GLU A 51 -17.88 -3.78 -4.86
CA GLU A 51 -18.41 -2.66 -4.07
C GLU A 51 -17.68 -2.47 -2.73
N THR A 52 -17.36 -3.57 -2.04
CA THR A 52 -16.62 -3.56 -0.78
C THR A 52 -15.20 -2.99 -0.93
N ASP A 53 -14.52 -3.33 -2.03
CA ASP A 53 -13.17 -2.85 -2.30
C ASP A 53 -13.17 -1.37 -2.69
N VAL A 54 -14.18 -0.94 -3.45
CA VAL A 54 -14.39 0.46 -3.82
C VAL A 54 -14.65 1.29 -2.56
N GLU A 55 -15.48 0.81 -1.64
CA GLU A 55 -15.75 1.50 -0.38
C GLU A 55 -14.48 1.60 0.49
N ALA A 56 -13.75 0.51 0.66
CA ALA A 56 -12.49 0.49 1.40
C ALA A 56 -11.47 1.46 0.76
N GLY A 57 -11.35 1.46 -0.57
CA GLY A 57 -10.49 2.38 -1.32
C GLY A 57 -10.88 3.85 -1.11
N ARG A 58 -12.17 4.17 -1.12
CA ARG A 58 -12.68 5.54 -0.82
C ARG A 58 -12.35 5.96 0.60
N THR A 59 -12.44 5.06 1.57
CA THR A 59 -12.07 5.32 2.96
C THR A 59 -10.59 5.63 3.08
N ARG A 60 -9.70 4.81 2.49
CA ARG A 60 -8.26 5.07 2.46
C ARG A 60 -7.91 6.37 1.76
N PHE A 61 -8.50 6.64 0.59
CA PHE A 61 -8.28 7.90 -0.14
C PHE A 61 -8.60 9.12 0.73
N ARG A 62 -9.74 9.10 1.44
CA ARG A 62 -10.15 10.18 2.35
C ARG A 62 -9.16 10.32 3.52
N PHE A 63 -8.78 9.20 4.13
CA PHE A 63 -7.82 9.13 5.23
C PHE A 63 -6.49 9.83 4.88
N TYR A 64 -5.97 9.60 3.67
CA TYR A 64 -4.74 10.23 3.21
C TYR A 64 -4.95 11.70 2.84
N ARG A 65 -6.06 12.04 2.16
CA ARG A 65 -6.38 13.43 1.79
C ARG A 65 -6.46 14.34 3.00
N GLU A 66 -7.14 13.89 4.06
CA GLU A 66 -7.31 14.65 5.31
C GLU A 66 -5.99 14.89 6.05
N ARG A 67 -4.97 14.06 5.79
CA ARG A 67 -3.62 14.21 6.35
C ARG A 67 -2.68 15.02 5.46
N GLY A 68 -3.17 15.52 4.31
CA GLY A 68 -2.40 16.39 3.41
C GLY A 68 -1.41 15.68 2.51
N TYR A 69 -1.54 14.36 2.33
CA TYR A 69 -0.70 13.63 1.37
C TYR A 69 -1.02 14.03 -0.07
N GLU A 70 0.01 14.03 -0.93
CA GLU A 70 -0.18 14.18 -2.37
C GLU A 70 -0.84 12.90 -2.92
N LEU A 71 -2.01 13.05 -3.53
CA LEU A 71 -2.77 11.93 -4.10
C LEU A 71 -2.78 11.99 -5.61
N ARG A 72 -2.44 10.86 -6.24
CA ARG A 72 -2.53 10.65 -7.67
C ARG A 72 -3.37 9.40 -7.93
N THR A 73 -4.36 9.52 -8.80
CA THR A 73 -5.22 8.40 -9.20
C THR A 73 -4.85 7.98 -10.62
N HIS A 74 -4.68 6.68 -10.83
CA HIS A 74 -4.40 6.09 -12.13
C HIS A 74 -5.48 5.05 -12.44
N SER A 75 -6.20 5.23 -13.55
CA SER A 75 -7.12 4.22 -14.06
C SER A 75 -6.36 3.23 -14.92
N LEU A 76 -6.39 1.95 -14.56
CA LEU A 76 -5.79 0.87 -15.37
C LEU A 76 -6.73 0.36 -16.47
N ALA A 77 -8.01 0.76 -16.46
CA ALA A 77 -8.99 0.38 -17.49
C ALA A 77 -8.78 1.15 -18.82
N GLU A 78 -8.00 2.23 -18.80
CA GLU A 78 -7.79 3.12 -19.95
C GLU A 78 -6.53 2.77 -20.76
N ARG A 79 -6.10 1.50 -20.72
CA ARG A 79 -4.84 1.05 -21.34
C ARG A 79 -4.98 -0.19 -22.21
#